data_AF-A0A381ZTT3-F1
#
_entry.id   AF-A0A381ZTT3-F1
#
_cell.length_a   1.000
_cell.length_b   1.000
_cell.length_c   1.000
_cell.angle_alpha   90.00
_cell.angle_beta   90.00
_cell.angle_gamma   90.00
#
_symmetry.space_group_name_H-M   'P 1'
#
loop_
_entity.id
_entity.type
_entity.pdbx_description
1 polymer ?
#
loop_
_entity_poly.entity_id
_entity_poly.type
_entity_poly.pdbx_seq_one_letter_code
_entity_poly.pdbx_strand_id
1 'polypeptide(L)'
;MKNAIALKEVTGGEETNPMWTSEVGGQELKKALEESLRRKQLLTSPNTGGKYNLSVNLEKVDQPMFGFSFTVTSTADYLLRNNETKDITFDQKISASYTATFGDAAYGPTRLKLANEGSIRENIRQFIEKLLLLN
;
A
#
# COMPACT_ATOMS: atom_id res chain seq x y z
N MET A 1 12.50 14.83 4.30
CA MET A 1 12.69 13.43 4.75
C MET A 1 13.46 12.50 3.75
N LYS A 2 14.53 12.97 3.09
CA LYS A 2 15.24 12.16 2.07
C LYS A 2 16.03 11.00 2.69
N ASN A 3 15.92 9.81 2.09
CA ASN A 3 16.60 8.55 2.48
C ASN A 3 16.53 8.29 4.00
N ALA A 4 15.37 8.54 4.60
CA ALA A 4 15.19 8.58 6.06
C ALA A 4 14.22 7.52 6.58
N ILE A 5 13.45 6.86 5.70
CA ILE A 5 12.41 5.91 6.08
C ILE A 5 12.93 4.49 5.93
N ALA A 6 12.87 3.70 7.00
CA ALA A 6 13.03 2.26 6.96
C ALA A 6 11.64 1.61 6.96
N LEU A 7 11.37 0.73 5.99
CA LEU A 7 10.15 -0.08 5.96
C LEU A 7 10.32 -1.28 6.90
N LYS A 8 9.65 -1.26 8.05
CA LYS A 8 9.85 -2.25 9.11
C LYS A 8 8.93 -3.45 8.92
N GLU A 9 7.65 -3.19 8.75
CA GLU A 9 6.63 -4.21 8.59
C GLU A 9 5.56 -3.77 7.60
N VAL A 10 5.12 -4.72 6.78
CA VAL A 10 3.91 -4.61 5.98
C VAL A 10 3.14 -5.87 6.28
N THR A 11 2.10 -5.73 7.09
CA THR A 11 1.19 -6.79 7.49
C THR A 11 -0.13 -6.61 6.77
N GLY A 12 -1.05 -7.55 6.96
CA GLY A 12 -2.35 -7.53 6.32
C GLY A 12 -2.45 -8.66 5.31
N GLY A 13 -3.46 -9.50 5.53
CA GLY A 13 -3.60 -10.78 4.85
C GLY A 13 -3.94 -11.94 5.79
N GLU A 14 -3.34 -11.94 6.98
CA GLU A 14 -3.34 -13.10 7.89
C GLU A 14 -4.55 -13.15 8.85
N GLU A 15 -5.23 -12.02 9.14
CA GLU A 15 -6.28 -11.98 10.18
C GLU A 15 -7.72 -11.78 9.68
N THR A 16 -7.99 -11.42 8.41
CA THR A 16 -9.31 -10.88 8.04
C THR A 16 -10.22 -11.70 7.11
N ASN A 17 -9.75 -12.72 6.36
CA ASN A 17 -10.64 -13.70 5.71
C ASN A 17 -9.79 -14.79 5.02
N PRO A 18 -10.07 -16.11 5.17
CA PRO A 18 -9.24 -17.19 4.60
C PRO A 18 -9.25 -17.30 3.06
N MET A 19 -9.99 -16.44 2.36
CA MET A 19 -9.94 -16.43 0.91
C MET A 19 -8.61 -15.82 0.46
N TRP A 20 -7.86 -16.56 -0.36
CA TRP A 20 -6.45 -16.38 -0.75
C TRP A 20 -6.01 -14.99 -1.26
N THR A 21 -6.88 -13.99 -1.32
CA THR A 21 -6.61 -12.64 -1.84
C THR A 21 -5.87 -11.74 -0.86
N SER A 22 -5.97 -12.00 0.45
CA SER A 22 -5.51 -11.07 1.47
C SER A 22 -3.99 -11.15 1.67
N GLU A 23 -3.40 -12.36 1.77
CA GLU A 23 -1.93 -12.54 1.87
C GLU A 23 -1.18 -12.08 0.60
N VAL A 24 -1.76 -12.36 -0.57
CA VAL A 24 -1.21 -11.92 -1.86
C VAL A 24 -1.20 -10.38 -1.94
N GLY A 25 -2.28 -9.73 -1.51
CA GLY A 25 -2.38 -8.28 -1.45
C GLY A 25 -1.31 -7.64 -0.55
N GLY A 26 -1.00 -8.26 0.60
CA GLY A 26 0.04 -7.78 1.52
C GLY A 26 1.44 -7.80 0.89
N GLN A 27 1.78 -8.88 0.18
CA GLN A 27 3.07 -8.98 -0.53
C GLN A 27 3.19 -7.99 -1.70
N GLU A 28 2.12 -7.83 -2.47
CA GLU A 28 2.05 -6.86 -3.57
C GLU A 28 2.18 -5.42 -3.05
N LEU A 29 1.45 -5.08 -1.97
CA LEU A 29 1.56 -3.78 -1.31
C LEU A 29 2.99 -3.52 -0.84
N LYS A 30 3.61 -4.50 -0.15
CA LYS A 30 4.98 -4.38 0.35
C LYS A 30 5.96 -4.05 -0.76
N LYS A 31 5.94 -4.82 -1.84
CA LYS A 31 6.83 -4.62 -2.99
C LYS A 31 6.60 -3.26 -3.65
N ALA A 32 5.34 -2.92 -3.95
CA ALA A 32 5.00 -1.68 -4.62
C ALA A 32 5.34 -0.44 -3.76
N LEU A 33 5.16 -0.52 -2.44
CA LEU A 33 5.49 0.54 -1.50
C LEU A 33 7.00 0.75 -1.43
N GLU A 34 7.78 -0.33 -1.29
CA GLU A 34 9.24 -0.26 -1.26
C GLU A 34 9.80 0.42 -2.51
N GLU A 35 9.35 -0.02 -3.69
CA GLU A 35 9.75 0.57 -4.96
C GLU A 35 9.35 2.04 -5.07
N SER A 36 8.16 2.41 -4.61
CA SER A 36 7.67 3.79 -4.68
C SER A 36 8.46 4.73 -3.78
N LEU A 37 8.74 4.31 -2.54
CA LEU A 37 9.58 5.06 -1.61
C LEU A 37 11.02 5.19 -2.13
N ARG A 38 11.57 4.14 -2.74
CA ARG A 38 12.89 4.16 -3.37
C ARG A 38 12.94 5.15 -4.54
N ARG A 39 11.95 5.12 -5.45
CA ARG A 39 11.84 6.08 -6.58
C ARG A 39 11.76 7.52 -6.12
N LYS A 40 11.13 7.78 -4.97
CA LYS A 40 11.02 9.12 -4.36
C LYS A 40 12.22 9.50 -3.49
N GLN A 41 13.26 8.67 -3.43
CA GLN A 41 14.44 8.87 -2.56
C GLN A 41 14.06 9.05 -1.08
N LEU A 42 13.03 8.35 -0.62
CA LEU A 42 12.55 8.37 0.77
C LEU A 42 13.05 7.17 1.56
N LEU A 43 13.15 6.00 0.89
CA LEU A 43 13.59 4.74 1.49
C LEU A 43 15.08 4.78 1.78
N THR A 44 15.48 4.29 2.96
CA THR A 44 16.88 4.08 3.31
C THR A 44 17.48 2.90 2.53
N SER A 45 18.81 2.81 2.53
CA SER A 45 19.47 1.62 2.04
C SER A 45 19.10 0.41 2.93
N PRO A 46 19.04 -0.80 2.37
CA PRO A 46 18.86 -2.00 3.18
C PRO A 46 19.90 -2.05 4.32
N ASN A 47 19.47 -2.45 5.51
CA ASN A 47 20.32 -2.66 6.69
C ASN A 47 21.02 -1.43 7.29
N THR A 48 20.71 -0.21 6.85
CA THR A 48 21.31 1.01 7.45
C THR A 48 20.48 1.63 8.58
N GLY A 49 19.30 1.06 8.89
CA GLY A 49 18.29 1.73 9.71
C GLY A 49 17.74 2.98 9.02
N GLY A 50 16.86 3.71 9.71
CA GLY A 50 16.28 4.97 9.24
C GLY A 50 15.98 5.90 10.39
N LYS A 51 15.84 7.21 10.11
CA LYS A 51 15.33 8.18 11.09
C LYS A 51 13.89 7.85 11.48
N TYR A 52 13.12 7.29 10.54
CA TYR A 52 11.74 6.90 10.74
C TYR A 52 11.55 5.42 10.43
N ASN A 53 10.74 4.75 11.25
CA ASN A 53 10.22 3.43 10.94
C ASN A 53 8.80 3.57 10.41
N LEU A 54 8.55 2.99 9.25
CA LEU A 54 7.23 2.86 8.65
C LEU A 54 6.70 1.44 8.88
N SER A 55 5.53 1.36 9.48
CA SER A 55 4.71 0.17 9.62
C SER A 55 3.42 0.35 8.83
N VAL A 56 3.02 -0.67 8.08
CA VAL A 56 1.79 -0.64 7.27
C VAL A 56 0.98 -1.89 7.52
N ASN A 57 -0.33 -1.74 7.69
CA ASN A 57 -1.25 -2.86 7.80
C ASN A 57 -2.32 -2.77 6.71
N LEU A 58 -2.35 -3.71 5.76
CA LEU A 58 -3.42 -3.85 4.78
C LEU A 58 -4.65 -4.47 5.47
N GLU A 59 -5.56 -3.62 5.92
CA GLU A 59 -6.76 -4.02 6.66
C GLU A 59 -7.70 -4.86 5.79
N LYS A 60 -7.97 -4.38 4.56
CA LYS A 60 -8.90 -5.04 3.64
C LYS A 60 -8.68 -4.68 2.18
N VAL A 61 -9.12 -5.59 1.31
CA VAL A 61 -9.23 -5.41 -0.14
C VAL A 61 -10.65 -5.82 -0.55
N ASP A 62 -11.48 -4.83 -0.86
CA ASP A 62 -12.87 -5.04 -1.29
C ASP A 62 -12.91 -5.24 -2.81
N GLN A 63 -13.31 -6.43 -3.26
CA GLN A 63 -13.35 -6.81 -4.67
C GLN A 63 -14.79 -7.08 -5.15
N PRO A 64 -15.11 -6.79 -6.42
CA PRO A 64 -16.41 -7.12 -6.99
C PRO A 64 -16.46 -8.59 -7.43
N MET A 65 -17.63 -9.23 -7.31
CA MET A 65 -17.80 -10.63 -7.69
C MET A 65 -18.06 -10.83 -9.20
N PHE A 66 -18.67 -9.84 -9.86
CA PHE A 66 -19.02 -9.88 -11.28
C PHE A 66 -19.28 -8.46 -11.84
N GLY A 67 -19.29 -8.31 -13.16
CA GLY A 67 -19.51 -7.03 -13.83
C GLY A 67 -18.64 -6.79 -15.07
N PHE A 68 -19.05 -5.83 -15.91
CA PHE A 68 -18.27 -5.39 -17.07
C PHE A 68 -17.02 -4.60 -16.68
N SER A 69 -17.07 -3.88 -15.57
CA SER A 69 -15.94 -3.20 -14.95
C SER A 69 -15.78 -3.69 -13.52
N PHE A 70 -14.53 -3.77 -13.05
CA PHE A 70 -14.19 -4.18 -11.71
C PHE A 70 -13.57 -3.01 -10.95
N THR A 71 -14.25 -2.56 -9.89
CA THR A 71 -13.73 -1.59 -8.94
C THR A 71 -13.24 -2.31 -7.71
N VAL A 72 -11.95 -2.17 -7.40
CA VAL A 72 -11.35 -2.70 -6.17
C VAL A 72 -10.99 -1.54 -5.26
N THR A 73 -11.24 -1.69 -3.96
CA THR A 73 -10.85 -0.72 -2.93
C THR A 73 -9.89 -1.38 -1.94
N SER A 74 -8.70 -0.80 -1.78
CA SER A 74 -7.73 -1.20 -0.75
C SER A 74 -7.77 -0.22 0.42
N THR A 75 -7.76 -0.73 1.65
CA THR A 75 -7.68 0.08 2.86
C THR A 75 -6.48 -0.36 3.69
N ALA A 76 -5.60 0.59 4.02
CA ALA A 76 -4.39 0.33 4.78
C ALA A 76 -4.14 1.40 5.85
N ASP A 77 -3.70 0.95 7.02
CA ASP A 77 -3.22 1.80 8.10
C ASP A 77 -1.71 2.03 7.96
N TYR A 78 -1.29 3.29 8.07
CA TYR A 78 0.11 3.69 7.95
C TYR A 78 0.58 4.40 9.22
N LEU A 79 1.63 3.87 9.83
CA LEU A 79 2.24 4.42 11.04
C LEU A 79 3.71 4.77 10.78
N LEU A 80 4.06 6.06 10.89
CA LEU A 80 5.44 6.54 10.81
C LEU A 80 5.91 7.03 12.17
N ARG A 81 6.90 6.33 12.75
CA ARG A 81 7.48 6.66 14.05
C ARG A 81 8.91 7.17 13.92
N ASN A 82 9.25 8.27 14.59
CA ASN A 82 10.63 8.74 14.71
C ASN A 82 11.41 7.80 15.64
N ASN A 83 12.54 7.27 15.18
CA ASN A 83 13.33 6.31 15.95
C ASN A 83 14.12 6.93 17.10
N GLU A 84 14.44 8.22 17.03
CA GLU A 84 15.16 8.94 18.08
C GLU A 84 14.20 9.38 19.19
N THR A 85 13.15 10.14 18.84
CA THR A 85 12.21 10.70 19.82
C THR A 85 11.10 9.75 20.24
N LYS A 86 10.88 8.67 19.48
CA LYS A 86 9.78 7.70 19.63
C LYS A 86 8.38 8.24 19.30
N ASP A 87 8.28 9.49 18.88
CA ASP A 87 7.02 10.13 18.50
C ASP A 87 6.42 9.54 17.24
N ILE A 88 5.09 9.54 17.20
CA ILE A 88 4.31 9.22 16.02
C ILE A 88 4.20 10.50 15.18
N THR A 89 4.81 10.47 13.99
CA THR A 89 4.84 11.60 13.05
C THR A 89 3.79 11.49 11.97
N PHE A 90 3.25 10.28 11.74
CA PHE A 90 2.13 10.03 10.85
C PHE A 90 1.36 8.80 11.37
N ASP A 91 0.05 8.90 11.44
CA ASP A 91 -0.86 7.81 11.77
C ASP A 91 -2.19 8.06 11.06
N GLN A 92 -2.37 7.44 9.90
CA GLN A 92 -3.60 7.59 9.11
C GLN A 92 -3.97 6.30 8.40
N LYS A 93 -5.27 6.06 8.36
CA LYS A 93 -5.91 5.10 7.46
C LYS A 93 -6.13 5.71 6.09
N ILE A 94 -5.76 5.00 5.03
CA ILE A 94 -5.95 5.42 3.64
C ILE A 94 -6.76 4.35 2.92
N SER A 95 -7.87 4.78 2.32
CA SER A 95 -8.72 3.94 1.49
C SER A 95 -8.72 4.50 0.06
N ALA A 96 -8.43 3.64 -0.90
CA ALA A 96 -8.20 4.03 -2.28
C ALA A 96 -8.77 2.97 -3.23
N SER A 97 -9.46 3.44 -4.26
CA SER A 97 -10.13 2.59 -5.25
C SER A 97 -9.56 2.76 -6.65
N TYR A 98 -9.61 1.69 -7.44
CA TYR A 98 -9.34 1.74 -8.87
C TYR A 98 -10.32 0.86 -9.63
N THR A 99 -10.74 1.33 -10.80
CA THR A 99 -11.64 0.61 -11.69
C THR A 99 -10.91 0.17 -12.96
N ALA A 100 -10.87 -1.14 -13.21
CA ALA A 100 -10.48 -1.69 -14.50
C ALA A 100 -11.74 -2.01 -15.31
N THR A 101 -11.80 -1.53 -16.54
CA THR A 101 -12.93 -1.68 -17.46
C THR A 101 -12.74 -2.87 -18.39
N PHE A 102 -13.81 -3.26 -19.10
CA PHE A 102 -13.73 -4.27 -20.15
C PHE A 102 -12.71 -3.91 -21.25
N GLY A 103 -12.52 -2.61 -21.53
CA GLY A 103 -11.53 -2.12 -22.50
C GLY A 103 -10.09 -2.35 -22.03
N ASP A 104 -9.84 -2.36 -20.73
CA ASP A 104 -8.52 -2.67 -20.16
C ASP A 104 -8.19 -4.17 -20.24
N ALA A 105 -9.20 -5.03 -20.06
CA ALA A 105 -9.09 -6.46 -20.27
C ALA A 105 -10.47 -7.13 -20.46
N ALA A 106 -10.65 -7.87 -21.56
CA ALA A 106 -11.86 -8.66 -21.79
C ALA A 106 -11.96 -9.86 -20.81
N TYR A 107 -10.84 -10.54 -20.54
CA TYR A 107 -10.77 -11.67 -19.61
C TYR A 107 -10.89 -11.18 -18.16
N GLY A 108 -11.95 -11.64 -17.47
CA GLY A 108 -12.32 -11.18 -16.12
C GLY A 108 -11.20 -11.27 -15.09
N PRO A 109 -10.55 -12.43 -14.89
CA PRO A 109 -9.46 -12.56 -13.92
C PRO A 109 -8.30 -11.58 -14.16
N THR A 110 -7.92 -11.33 -15.41
CA THR A 110 -6.91 -10.30 -15.73
C THR A 110 -7.40 -8.91 -15.36
N ARG A 111 -8.65 -8.59 -15.66
CA ARG A 111 -9.26 -7.31 -15.26
C ARG A 111 -9.28 -7.14 -13.74
N LEU A 112 -9.56 -8.20 -12.99
CA LEU A 112 -9.56 -8.18 -11.52
C LEU A 112 -8.16 -7.92 -10.99
N LYS A 113 -7.14 -8.56 -11.57
CA LYS A 113 -5.74 -8.29 -11.25
C LYS A 113 -5.38 -6.82 -11.50
N LEU A 114 -5.75 -6.26 -12.65
CA LEU A 114 -5.52 -4.83 -12.96
C LEU A 114 -6.20 -3.92 -11.93
N ALA A 115 -7.43 -4.24 -11.52
CA ALA A 115 -8.14 -3.47 -10.52
C ALA A 115 -7.45 -3.51 -9.14
N ASN A 116 -6.98 -4.68 -8.73
CA ASN A 116 -6.20 -4.85 -7.49
C ASN A 116 -4.92 -4.01 -7.51
N GLU A 117 -4.07 -4.21 -8.51
CA GLU A 117 -2.81 -3.48 -8.67
C GLU A 117 -3.04 -1.95 -8.73
N GLY A 118 -4.10 -1.52 -9.42
CA GLY A 118 -4.49 -0.12 -9.50
C GLY A 118 -4.88 0.46 -8.14
N SER A 119 -5.66 -0.27 -7.34
CA SER A 119 -6.11 0.18 -6.02
C SER A 119 -4.93 0.34 -5.06
N ILE A 120 -3.98 -0.60 -5.08
CA ILE A 120 -2.75 -0.57 -4.28
C ILE A 120 -1.85 0.61 -4.69
N ARG A 121 -1.70 0.83 -6.01
CA ARG A 121 -0.94 1.96 -6.54
C ARG A 121 -1.52 3.30 -6.08
N GLU A 122 -2.84 3.43 -6.14
CA GLU A 122 -3.55 4.65 -5.71
C GLU A 122 -3.42 4.87 -4.20
N ASN A 123 -3.51 3.80 -3.41
CA ASN A 123 -3.29 3.85 -1.96
C ASN A 123 -1.89 4.39 -1.61
N ILE A 124 -0.85 3.81 -2.22
CA ILE A 124 0.54 4.24 -2.02
C ILE A 124 0.75 5.68 -2.51
N ARG A 125 0.13 6.08 -3.63
CA ARG A 125 0.21 7.45 -4.15
C ARG A 125 -0.29 8.44 -3.10
N GLN A 126 -1.49 8.22 -2.57
CA GLN A 126 -2.09 9.09 -1.56
C GLN A 126 -1.26 9.12 -0.27
N PHE A 127 -0.72 7.97 0.16
CA PHE A 127 0.20 7.91 1.30
C PHE A 127 1.42 8.80 1.08
N ILE A 128 2.12 8.64 -0.05
CA ILE A 128 3.32 9.42 -0.35
C ILE A 128 3.00 10.92 -0.44
N GLU A 129 1.87 11.29 -1.03
CA GLU A 129 1.45 12.70 -1.08
C GLU A 129 1.23 13.29 0.31
N LYS A 130 0.51 12.58 1.19
CA LYS A 130 0.31 13.00 2.57
C LYS A 130 1.64 13.08 3.34
N LEU A 131 2.51 12.10 3.14
CA LEU A 131 3.83 12.04 3.77
C LEU A 131 4.70 13.25 3.37
N LEU A 132 4.68 13.66 2.10
CA LEU A 132 5.45 14.80 1.60
C LEU A 132 4.96 16.15 2.14
N LEU A 133 3.75 16.22 2.70
CA LEU A 133 3.22 17.43 3.35
C LEU A 133 3.72 17.62 4.79
N LEU A 134 4.41 16.63 5.37
CA LEU A 134 4.87 16.67 6.78
C LEU A 134 6.16 17.48 7.01
N ASN A 135 6.79 18.02 5.97
CA ASN A 135 8.08 18.77 5.96
C ASN A 135 9.28 18.00 6.56
#